data_AF-E2C8V7-F1
#
_entry.id   AF-E2C8V7-F1
#
_cell.length_a   1.000
_cell.length_b   1.000
_cell.length_c   1.000
_cell.angle_alpha   90.00
_cell.angle_beta   90.00
_cell.angle_gamma   90.00
#
_symmetry.space_group_name_H-M   'P 1'
#
loop_
_entity.id
_entity.type
_entity.pdbx_description
1 polymer ?
#
loop_
_entity_poly.entity_id
_entity_poly.type
_entity_poly.pdbx_seq_one_letter_code
_entity_poly.pdbx_strand_id
1 'polypeptide(L)' 'YSPDLAPSDLYLFRNLKQFLRRKRFLSNEEAIAAVEAYFADLPETHFRDEIKLLESHWAKCIEVNGNYIKE' A
#
# COMPACT_ATOMS: atom_id res chain seq x y z
N TYR A 1 -8.78 -7.72 13.95
CA TYR A 1 -8.67 -6.50 13.11
C TYR A 1 -7.18 -6.25 12.98
N SER A 2 -6.60 -6.38 11.79
CA SER A 2 -5.13 -6.40 11.59
C SER A 2 -4.73 -5.71 10.27
N PRO A 3 -4.97 -4.40 10.14
CA PRO A 3 -4.56 -3.63 8.95
C PRO A 3 -3.04 -3.65 8.74
N ASP A 4 -2.28 -3.84 9.81
CA ASP A 4 -0.82 -4.05 9.85
C ASP A 4 -0.36 -5.42 9.32
N LEU A 5 -1.29 -6.28 8.92
CA LEU A 5 -1.04 -7.54 8.22
C LEU A 5 -1.64 -7.58 6.81
N ALA A 6 -2.37 -6.53 6.41
CA ALA A 6 -2.96 -6.42 5.08
C ALA A 6 -1.97 -5.71 4.12
N PRO A 7 -1.46 -6.39 3.08
CA PRO A 7 -0.50 -5.79 2.14
C PRO A 7 -1.06 -4.56 1.45
N SER A 8 -2.36 -4.58 1.16
CA SER A 8 -3.08 -3.47 0.55
C SER A 8 -3.06 -2.22 1.41
N ASP A 9 -3.26 -2.35 2.73
CA ASP A 9 -3.35 -1.20 3.62
C ASP A 9 -1.97 -0.64 3.98
N LEU A 10 -0.96 -1.51 4.09
CA LEU A 10 0.41 -1.13 4.45
C LEU A 10 1.19 -0.48 3.32
N TYR A 11 1.05 -0.99 2.09
CA TYR A 11 1.94 -0.65 1.00
C TYR A 11 1.18 0.00 -0.17
N LEU A 12 0.25 -0.74 -0.76
CA LEU A 12 -0.51 -0.28 -1.93
C LEU A 12 -1.24 1.05 -1.68
N PHE A 13 -2.10 1.09 -0.67
CA PHE A 13 -2.87 2.28 -0.33
C PHE A 13 -2.04 3.34 0.34
N ARG A 14 -0.93 3.00 1.02
CA ARG A 14 -0.01 3.98 1.58
C ARG A 14 0.66 4.79 0.47
N ASN A 15 1.24 4.10 -0.50
CA ASN A 15 1.92 4.73 -1.65
C ASN A 15 0.91 5.50 -2.52
N LEU A 16 -0.26 4.90 -2.77
CA LEU A 16 -1.33 5.57 -3.51
C LEU A 16 -1.83 6.82 -2.79
N LYS A 17 -2.07 6.78 -1.47
CA LYS A 17 -2.46 7.97 -0.68
C LYS A 17 -1.40 9.07 -0.76
N GLN A 18 -0.11 8.70 -0.77
CA GLN A 18 0.97 9.66 -0.94
C GLN A 18 0.97 10.29 -2.33
N PHE A 19 0.75 9.50 -3.38
CA PHE A 19 0.61 10.00 -4.76
C PHE A 19 -0.61 10.92 -4.93
N LEU A 20 -1.74 10.56 -4.32
CA LEU A 20 -2.98 11.34 -4.37
C LEU A 20 -2.94 12.57 -3.45
N ARG A 21 -1.94 12.67 -2.57
CA ARG A 21 -1.84 13.74 -1.58
C ARG A 21 -1.81 15.10 -2.27
N ARG A 22 -2.71 15.99 -1.86
CA ARG A 22 -2.89 17.35 -2.39
C ARG A 22 -3.33 17.44 -3.86
N LYS A 23 -3.71 16.33 -4.50
CA LYS A 23 -4.38 16.37 -5.81
C LYS A 23 -5.87 16.67 -5.63
N ARG A 24 -6.43 17.46 -6.55
CA ARG A 24 -7.88 17.71 -6.65
C ARG A 24 -8.28 17.34 -8.06
N PHE A 25 -9.31 16.50 -8.16
CA PHE A 25 -9.89 16.08 -9.43
C PHE A 25 -11.24 16.77 -9.58
N LEU A 26 -11.57 17.18 -10.79
CA LEU A 26 -12.82 17.84 -11.13
C LEU A 26 -13.92 16.84 -11.50
N SER A 27 -13.54 15.60 -11.82
CA SER A 27 -14.46 14.51 -12.13
C SER A 27 -13.93 13.15 -11.68
N ASN A 28 -14.82 12.15 -11.68
CA ASN A 28 -14.44 10.78 -11.36
C ASN A 28 -13.53 10.18 -12.44
N GLU A 29 -13.77 10.51 -13.71
CA GLU A 29 -12.97 10.04 -14.85
C GLU A 29 -11.53 10.51 -14.73
N GLU A 30 -11.31 11.75 -14.30
CA GLU A 30 -9.98 12.29 -14.04
C GLU A 30 -9.27 11.55 -12.89
N ALA A 31 -10.01 11.24 -11.81
CA ALA A 31 -9.48 10.47 -10.69
C ALA A 31 -9.12 9.03 -11.11
N ILE A 32 -9.98 8.38 -11.90
CA ILE A 32 -9.74 7.02 -12.42
C ILE A 32 -8.50 7.02 -13.31
N ALA A 33 -8.41 7.93 -14.29
CA ALA A 33 -7.27 8.02 -15.19
C ALA A 33 -5.95 8.27 -14.44
N ALA A 34 -5.97 9.10 -13.39
CA ALA A 34 -4.80 9.36 -12.57
C ALA A 34 -4.32 8.12 -11.78
N VAL A 35 -5.26 7.29 -11.30
CA VAL A 35 -4.95 6.04 -10.60
C VAL A 35 -4.47 4.97 -11.58
N GLU A 36 -5.09 4.87 -12.76
CA GLU A 36 -4.64 3.95 -13.82
C GLU A 36 -3.23 4.28 -14.28
N ALA A 37 -2.93 5.56 -14.54
CA ALA A 37 -1.59 6.02 -14.91
C ALA A 37 -0.56 5.72 -13.81
N TYR A 38 -0.92 5.92 -12.53
CA TYR A 38 -0.06 5.56 -11.41
C TYR A 38 0.32 4.08 -11.43
N PHE A 39 -0.65 3.18 -11.65
CA PHE A 39 -0.38 1.75 -11.70
C PHE A 39 0.39 1.32 -12.96
N ALA A 40 0.16 1.97 -14.10
CA ALA A 40 0.89 1.71 -15.33
C ALA A 40 2.38 2.07 -15.23
N ASP A 41 2.73 3.08 -14.42
CA ASP A 41 4.11 3.51 -14.19
C ASP A 41 4.87 2.64 -13.17
N LEU A 42 4.18 1.76 -12.43
CA LEU A 42 4.85 0.89 -11.46
C LEU A 42 5.64 -0.23 -12.17
N PRO A 43 6.85 -0.55 -11.69
CA PRO A 43 7.60 -1.68 -12.23
C PRO A 43 6.87 -3.00 -11.93
N GLU A 44 7.01 -3.98 -12.82
CA GLU A 44 6.40 -5.31 -12.65
C GLU A 44 6.81 -6.00 -11.35
N THR A 45 7.99 -5.67 -10.82
CA THR A 45 8.50 -6.21 -9.55
C THR A 45 7.83 -5.60 -8.32
N HIS A 46 7.15 -4.46 -8.45
CA HIS A 46 6.61 -3.69 -7.31
C HIS A 46 5.75 -4.55 -6.38
N PHE A 47 4.72 -5.21 -6.93
CA PHE A 47 3.83 -6.05 -6.14
C PHE A 47 4.54 -7.28 -5.56
N ARG A 48 5.53 -7.83 -6.28
CA ARG A 48 6.32 -8.97 -5.80
C ARG A 48 7.16 -8.57 -4.59
N ASP A 49 7.77 -7.40 -4.62
CA ASP A 49 8.60 -6.89 -3.53
C ASP A 49 7.75 -6.52 -2.31
N GLU A 50 6.56 -5.96 -2.50
CA GLU A 50 5.58 -5.74 -1.42
C GLU A 50 5.15 -7.07 -0.76
N ILE A 51 4.87 -8.12 -1.54
CA ILE A 51 4.52 -9.45 -1.01
C ILE A 51 5.67 -10.05 -0.21
N LYS A 52 6.93 -9.92 -0.67
CA LYS A 52 8.09 -10.40 0.10
C LYS A 52 8.25 -9.66 1.42
N LEU A 53 7.98 -8.36 1.44
CA LEU A 53 8.09 -7.56 2.65
C LEU A 53 7.07 -7.97 3.73
N LEU A 54 5.94 -8.58 3.31
CA LEU A 54 4.94 -9.14 4.21
C LEU A 54 5.50 -10.24 5.12
N GLU A 55 6.44 -11.05 4.62
CA GLU A 55 7.10 -12.09 5.43
C GLU A 55 7.80 -11.48 6.65
N SER A 56 8.44 -10.33 6.46
CA SER A 56 9.08 -9.60 7.56
C SER A 56 8.08 -9.03 8.56
N HIS A 57 6.88 -8.65 8.10
CA HIS A 57 5.80 -8.16 8.97
C HIS A 57 5.15 -9.29 9.78
N TRP A 58 4.98 -10.48 9.20
CA TRP A 58 4.53 -11.65 9.95
C TRP A 58 5.50 -12.00 11.08
N ALA A 59 6.81 -11.97 10.81
CA ALA A 59 7.83 -12.20 11.83
C ALA A 59 7.72 -11.17 12.97
N LYS A 60 7.63 -9.87 12.64
CA LYS A 60 7.45 -8.80 13.64
C LYS A 60 6.17 -8.97 14.46
N CYS A 61 5.07 -9.37 13.82
CA CYS A 61 3.80 -9.63 14.51
C CYS A 61 3.96 -10.75 15.56
N ILE A 62 4.72 -11.80 15.24
CA ILE A 62 5.04 -12.87 16.18
C ILE A 62 5.89 -12.34 17.34
N GLU A 63 6.92 -11.53 17.06
CA GLU A 63 7.79 -10.92 18.09
C GLU A 63 7.03 -10.06 19.10
N VAL A 64 5.98 -9.37 18.65
CA VAL A 64 5.12 -8.55 19.53
C VAL A 64 3.94 -9.33 20.10
N ASN A 65 3.94 -10.66 20.02
CA ASN A 65 2.87 -11.55 20.50
C ASN A 65 1.47 -11.18 19.94
N GLY A 66 1.41 -10.81 18.66
CA GLY A 66 0.16 -10.45 18.00
C GLY A 66 -0.41 -9.08 18.38
N ASN A 67 0.34 -8.27 19.13
CA ASN A 67 0.02 -6.85 19.28
C ASN A 67 0.24 -6.09 17.96
N TYR A 68 -0.32 -4.89 17.86
CA TYR A 68 -0.07 -4.03 16.71
C TYR A 68 1.42 -3.67 16.59
N ILE A 69 1.95 -3.80 15.38
CA ILE A 69 3.30 -3.35 15.06
C ILE A 69 3.29 -1.81 15.09
N LYS A 70 4.03 -1.21 16.02
CA LYS A 70 4.25 0.25 16.03
C LYS A 70 5.30 0.58 14.96
N GLU A 71 4.95 1.47 14.02
CA GLU A 71 5.89 2.08 13.09
C GLU A 71 6.90 3.00 13.80
#